data_AF-A0A1H1RCH5-F1
#
_entry.id   AF-A0A1H1RCH5-F1
#
_cell.length_a   1.000
_cell.length_b   1.000
_cell.length_c   1.000
_cell.angle_alpha   90.00
_cell.angle_beta   90.00
_cell.angle_gamma   90.00
#
_symmetry.space_group_name_H-M   'P 1'
#
loop_
_entity.id
_entity.type
_entity.pdbx_description
1 polymer ?
#
loop_
_entity_poly.entity_id
_entity_poly.type
_entity_poly.pdbx_seq_one_letter_code
_entity_poly.pdbx_strand_id
1 'polypeptide(L)'
;MNRSETEALVDASALWILGDTPVDPVLEAAVDLIVAGADSAALRELAGMSDAEDPWDIRAALGRAFDELGLEMPDAAAPETTRLALRELGALLLHDRISVRELLDRARALVGDRADSVGARELIDIGAALDAGRSTPHEAQLAAIDWATGYITASPSPEA
;
A
#
# COMPACT_ATOMS: atom_id res chain seq x y z
N MET A 1 10.50 8.52 11.40
CA MET A 1 11.47 8.26 10.30
C MET A 1 10.62 8.04 9.06
N ASN A 2 10.79 8.85 8.02
CA ASN A 2 9.98 8.76 6.80
C ASN A 2 10.30 7.45 6.07
N ARG A 3 9.30 6.80 5.48
CA ARG A 3 9.43 5.66 4.56
C ARG A 3 10.32 6.06 3.38
N SER A 4 11.21 5.17 2.94
CA SER A 4 12.06 5.40 1.75
C SER A 4 11.28 5.23 0.45
N GLU A 5 11.79 5.76 -0.66
CA GLU A 5 11.18 5.64 -1.98
C GLU A 5 11.21 4.20 -2.50
N THR A 6 12.19 3.40 -2.09
CA THR A 6 12.18 1.95 -2.35
C THR A 6 11.03 1.27 -1.63
N GLU A 7 10.82 1.58 -0.35
CA GLU A 7 9.64 1.09 0.37
C GLU A 7 8.34 1.63 -0.24
N ALA A 8 8.34 2.86 -0.78
CA ALA A 8 7.24 3.46 -1.54
C ALA A 8 6.79 2.52 -2.68
N LEU A 9 7.75 2.11 -3.51
CA LEU A 9 7.49 1.21 -4.61
C LEU A 9 7.01 -0.18 -4.14
N VAL A 10 7.61 -0.73 -3.09
CA VAL A 10 7.27 -2.07 -2.57
C VAL A 10 5.82 -2.14 -2.07
N ASP A 11 5.35 -1.19 -1.25
CA ASP A 11 3.98 -1.29 -0.74
C ASP A 11 2.92 -0.95 -1.79
N ALA A 12 3.20 0.02 -2.67
CA ALA A 12 2.33 0.30 -3.81
C ALA A 12 2.15 -0.95 -4.66
N SER A 13 3.24 -1.68 -4.91
CA SER A 13 3.21 -2.95 -5.62
C SER A 13 2.40 -4.01 -4.85
N ALA A 14 2.58 -4.13 -3.54
CA ALA A 14 1.82 -5.09 -2.73
C ALA A 14 0.30 -4.82 -2.78
N LEU A 15 -0.10 -3.55 -2.69
CA LEU A 15 -1.51 -3.14 -2.79
C LEU A 15 -2.10 -3.45 -4.17
N TRP A 16 -1.35 -3.19 -5.25
CA TRP A 16 -1.76 -3.50 -6.61
C TRP A 16 -1.83 -5.01 -6.89
N ILE A 17 -0.90 -5.79 -6.34
CA ILE A 17 -0.87 -7.25 -6.52
C ILE A 17 -2.03 -7.95 -5.81
N LEU A 18 -2.45 -7.44 -4.65
CA LEU A 18 -3.51 -8.05 -3.83
C LEU A 18 -4.93 -7.71 -4.24
N GLY A 19 -5.15 -6.71 -5.10
CA GLY A 19 -6.52 -6.26 -5.39
C GLY A 19 -6.67 -5.47 -6.69
N ASP A 20 -7.91 -5.13 -7.00
CA ASP A 20 -8.30 -4.27 -8.12
C ASP A 20 -8.09 -2.79 -7.77
N THR A 21 -6.87 -2.46 -7.37
CA THR A 21 -6.47 -1.08 -7.04
C THR A 21 -5.95 -0.40 -8.31
N PRO A 22 -6.19 0.90 -8.51
CA PRO A 22 -5.52 1.65 -9.57
C PRO A 22 -4.01 1.47 -9.51
N VAL A 23 -3.39 1.41 -10.68
CA VAL A 23 -1.94 1.22 -10.82
C VAL A 23 -1.15 2.52 -10.58
N ASP A 24 -1.82 3.68 -10.61
CA ASP A 24 -1.20 5.00 -10.45
C ASP A 24 -0.20 5.09 -9.29
N PRO A 25 -0.48 4.58 -8.07
CA PRO A 25 0.49 4.64 -6.97
C PRO A 25 1.80 3.89 -7.27
N VAL A 26 1.75 2.80 -8.04
CA VAL A 26 2.95 2.05 -8.47
C VAL A 26 3.77 2.89 -9.45
N LEU A 27 3.11 3.51 -10.43
CA LEU A 27 3.76 4.35 -11.44
C LEU A 27 4.35 5.62 -10.81
N GLU A 28 3.60 6.29 -9.93
CA GLU A 28 4.05 7.45 -9.15
C GLU A 28 5.26 7.08 -8.29
N ALA A 29 5.22 5.96 -7.56
CA ALA A 29 6.35 5.50 -6.75
C ALA A 29 7.60 5.17 -7.59
N ALA A 30 7.42 4.64 -8.81
CA ALA A 30 8.53 4.42 -9.74
C ALA A 30 9.18 5.75 -10.18
N VAL A 31 8.38 6.77 -10.45
CA VAL A 31 8.87 8.13 -10.76
C VAL A 31 9.63 8.72 -9.56
N ASP A 32 9.07 8.63 -8.36
CA ASP A 32 9.70 9.15 -7.15
C ASP A 32 11.03 8.47 -6.85
N LEU A 33 11.13 7.16 -7.07
CA LEU A 33 12.37 6.41 -6.89
C LEU A 33 13.46 6.83 -7.89
N ILE A 34 13.10 7.18 -9.13
CA ILE A 34 14.03 7.76 -10.10
C ILE A 34 14.49 9.14 -9.63
N VAL A 35 13.58 9.98 -9.14
CA VAL A 35 13.91 11.32 -8.62
C VAL A 35 14.82 11.24 -7.41
N ALA A 36 14.67 10.20 -6.57
CA ALA A 36 15.55 9.90 -5.44
C ALA A 36 16.95 9.40 -5.87
N GLY A 37 17.16 9.15 -7.17
CA GLY A 37 18.46 8.84 -7.76
C GLY A 37 18.69 7.37 -8.08
N ALA A 38 17.67 6.51 -7.96
CA ALA A 38 17.78 5.16 -8.49
C ALA A 38 17.71 5.21 -10.02
N ASP A 39 18.59 4.49 -10.71
CA ASP A 39 18.60 4.48 -12.17
C ASP A 39 18.72 3.06 -12.70
N SER A 40 17.66 2.63 -13.39
CA SER A 40 17.54 1.31 -13.99
C SER A 40 16.74 1.44 -15.29
N ALA A 41 17.01 0.57 -16.27
CA ALA A 41 16.31 0.62 -17.55
C ALA A 41 14.84 0.23 -17.37
N ALA A 42 14.57 -0.84 -16.62
CA ALA A 42 13.23 -1.30 -16.34
C ALA A 42 12.44 -0.33 -15.45
N LEU A 43 13.10 0.35 -14.50
CA LEU A 43 12.44 1.36 -13.67
C LEU A 43 11.99 2.58 -14.50
N ARG A 44 12.83 3.04 -15.44
CA ARG A 44 12.45 4.12 -16.38
C ARG A 44 11.33 3.73 -17.32
N GLU A 45 11.33 2.46 -17.76
CA GLU A 45 10.22 1.91 -18.55
C GLU A 45 8.92 1.97 -17.75
N LEU A 46 8.92 1.41 -16.53
CA LEU A 46 7.76 1.41 -15.64
C LEU A 46 7.24 2.83 -15.35
N ALA A 47 8.13 3.75 -15.00
CA ALA A 47 7.78 5.15 -14.73
C ALA A 47 7.22 5.90 -15.95
N GLY A 48 7.44 5.39 -17.17
CA GLY A 48 6.91 5.94 -18.41
C GLY A 48 5.59 5.30 -18.86
N MET A 49 5.11 4.26 -18.17
CA MET A 49 3.83 3.61 -18.50
C MET A 49 2.63 4.47 -18.07
N SER A 50 1.45 4.13 -18.57
CA SER A 50 0.19 4.77 -18.18
C SER A 50 -0.80 3.73 -17.64
N ASP A 51 -1.83 4.19 -16.95
CA ASP A 51 -2.94 3.38 -16.46
C ASP A 51 -3.79 2.74 -17.58
N ALA A 52 -3.61 3.18 -18.82
CA ALA A 52 -4.24 2.61 -20.01
C ALA A 52 -3.51 1.38 -20.58
N GLU A 53 -2.30 1.07 -20.09
CA GLU A 53 -1.54 -0.10 -20.51
C GLU A 53 -2.14 -1.41 -19.97
N ASP A 54 -1.84 -2.53 -20.64
CA ASP A 54 -2.33 -3.82 -20.19
C ASP A 54 -1.74 -4.20 -18.81
N PRO A 55 -2.55 -4.66 -17.84
CA PRO A 55 -2.06 -5.03 -16.51
C PRO A 55 -0.95 -6.09 -16.51
N TRP A 56 -0.92 -6.99 -17.50
CA TRP A 56 0.14 -7.99 -17.65
C TRP A 56 1.45 -7.37 -18.12
N ASP A 57 1.40 -6.36 -18.98
CA ASP A 57 2.58 -5.63 -19.44
C ASP A 57 3.19 -4.81 -18.30
N ILE A 58 2.34 -4.12 -17.52
CA ILE A 58 2.77 -3.44 -16.29
C ILE A 58 3.39 -4.45 -15.32
N ARG A 59 2.76 -5.62 -15.12
CA ARG A 59 3.27 -6.64 -14.20
C ARG A 59 4.64 -7.16 -14.64
N ALA A 60 4.83 -7.34 -15.95
CA ALA A 60 6.11 -7.76 -16.50
C ALA A 60 7.18 -6.67 -16.35
N ALA A 61 6.85 -5.40 -16.58
CA ALA A 61 7.76 -4.28 -16.37
C ALA A 61 8.14 -4.13 -14.89
N LEU A 62 7.16 -4.25 -14.00
CA LEU A 62 7.36 -4.22 -12.54
C LEU A 62 8.31 -5.33 -12.09
N GLY A 63 8.11 -6.57 -12.56
CA GLY A 63 9.00 -7.69 -12.24
C GLY A 63 10.45 -7.43 -12.67
N ARG A 64 10.67 -6.91 -13.89
CA ARG A 64 12.01 -6.53 -14.36
C ARG A 64 12.63 -5.42 -13.51
N ALA A 65 11.85 -4.42 -13.11
CA ALA A 65 12.33 -3.33 -12.27
C ALA A 65 12.76 -3.84 -10.90
N PHE A 66 11.99 -4.75 -10.28
CA PHE A 66 12.35 -5.38 -9.02
C PHE A 66 13.65 -6.19 -9.14
N ASP A 67 13.79 -7.00 -10.19
CA ASP A 67 15.00 -7.78 -10.45
C ASP A 67 16.24 -6.87 -10.61
N GLU A 68 16.15 -5.80 -11.38
CA GLU A 68 17.26 -4.85 -11.59
C GLU A 68 17.63 -4.08 -10.31
N LEU A 69 16.65 -3.77 -9.46
CA LEU A 69 16.85 -3.10 -8.18
C LEU A 69 17.31 -4.06 -7.06
N GLY A 70 17.35 -5.38 -7.33
CA GLY A 70 17.67 -6.39 -6.33
C GLY A 70 16.60 -6.54 -5.24
N LEU A 71 15.34 -6.24 -5.58
CA LEU A 71 14.18 -6.33 -4.68
C LEU A 71 13.39 -7.60 -4.96
N GLU A 72 12.76 -8.14 -3.92
CA GLU A 72 11.81 -9.25 -4.07
C GLU A 72 10.40 -8.72 -4.31
N MET A 73 9.76 -9.20 -5.38
CA MET A 73 8.37 -8.82 -5.67
C MET A 73 7.43 -9.39 -4.59
N PRO A 74 6.49 -8.59 -4.07
CA PRO A 74 5.55 -9.09 -3.06
C PRO A 74 4.74 -10.29 -3.57
N ASP A 75 4.68 -11.35 -2.77
CA ASP A 75 3.91 -12.56 -3.07
C ASP A 75 2.48 -12.41 -2.54
N ALA A 76 1.48 -12.51 -3.42
CA ALA A 76 0.07 -12.43 -3.04
C ALA A 76 -0.36 -13.50 -2.01
N ALA A 77 0.35 -14.62 -1.92
CA ALA A 77 0.09 -15.66 -0.93
C ALA A 77 0.73 -15.38 0.44
N ALA A 78 1.72 -14.48 0.51
CA ALA A 78 2.42 -14.17 1.75
C ALA A 78 1.60 -13.23 2.65
N PRO A 79 1.42 -13.54 3.95
CA PRO A 79 0.72 -12.66 4.90
C PRO A 79 1.33 -11.26 4.99
N GLU A 80 2.65 -11.17 4.79
CA GLU A 80 3.40 -9.92 4.81
C GLU A 80 2.95 -8.94 3.71
N THR A 81 2.52 -9.44 2.56
CA THR A 81 2.02 -8.60 1.45
C THR A 81 0.78 -7.82 1.87
N THR A 82 -0.09 -8.39 2.71
CA THR A 82 -1.25 -7.68 3.27
C THR A 82 -0.79 -6.53 4.17
N ARG A 83 0.26 -6.74 4.96
CA ARG A 83 0.84 -5.70 5.83
C ARG A 83 1.36 -4.53 5.00
N LEU A 84 2.11 -4.82 3.94
CA LEU A 84 2.62 -3.81 3.00
C LEU A 84 1.44 -3.06 2.37
N ALA A 85 0.44 -3.75 1.82
CA ALA A 85 -0.73 -3.13 1.21
C ALA A 85 -1.51 -2.21 2.18
N LEU A 86 -1.65 -2.60 3.46
CA LEU A 86 -2.26 -1.74 4.47
C LEU A 86 -1.41 -0.49 4.75
N ARG A 87 -0.08 -0.62 4.76
CA ARG A 87 0.84 0.54 4.90
C ARG A 87 0.65 1.52 3.75
N GLU A 88 0.46 1.02 2.53
CA GLU A 88 0.16 1.86 1.37
C GLU A 88 -1.20 2.56 1.49
N LEU A 89 -2.26 1.85 1.88
CA LEU A 89 -3.57 2.49 2.09
C LEU A 89 -3.51 3.60 3.16
N GLY A 90 -2.71 3.40 4.22
CA GLY A 90 -2.43 4.43 5.20
C GLY A 90 -1.75 5.66 4.58
N ALA A 91 -0.75 5.45 3.71
CA ALA A 91 -0.07 6.54 3.03
C ALA A 91 -1.02 7.32 2.11
N LEU A 92 -1.86 6.62 1.34
CA LEU A 92 -2.88 7.25 0.50
C LEU A 92 -3.87 8.09 1.30
N LEU A 93 -4.27 7.64 2.50
CA LEU A 93 -5.10 8.45 3.40
C LEU A 93 -4.35 9.71 3.85
N LEU A 94 -3.10 9.59 4.30
CA LEU A 94 -2.32 10.72 4.81
C LEU A 94 -1.99 11.77 3.72
N HIS A 95 -2.00 11.35 2.46
CA HIS A 95 -1.84 12.23 1.30
C HIS A 95 -3.18 12.71 0.70
N ASP A 96 -4.29 12.52 1.41
CA ASP A 96 -5.65 12.91 0.98
C ASP A 96 -6.06 12.31 -0.39
N ARG A 97 -5.45 11.19 -0.79
CA ARG A 97 -5.75 10.50 -2.06
C ARG A 97 -6.98 9.59 -1.95
N ILE A 98 -7.31 9.14 -0.74
CA ILE A 98 -8.52 8.36 -0.44
C ILE A 98 -9.22 8.88 0.80
N SER A 99 -10.53 8.66 0.89
CA SER A 99 -11.30 8.99 2.10
C SER A 99 -11.13 7.95 3.20
N VAL A 100 -11.46 8.30 4.45
CA VAL A 100 -11.52 7.32 5.56
C VAL A 100 -12.47 6.16 5.26
N ARG A 101 -13.60 6.42 4.58
CA ARG A 101 -14.55 5.36 4.21
C ARG A 101 -13.92 4.38 3.23
N GLU A 102 -13.25 4.91 2.21
CA GLU A 102 -12.57 4.11 1.20
C GLU A 102 -11.40 3.30 1.77
N LEU A 103 -10.61 3.88 2.70
CA LEU A 103 -9.61 3.15 3.46
C LEU A 103 -10.22 1.93 4.17
N LEU A 104 -11.29 2.14 4.94
CA LEU A 104 -11.92 1.08 5.74
C LEU A 104 -12.51 -0.02 4.86
N ASP A 105 -13.16 0.36 3.76
CA ASP A 105 -13.75 -0.60 2.81
C ASP A 105 -12.67 -1.42 2.09
N ARG A 106 -11.59 -0.79 1.62
CA ARG A 106 -10.47 -1.48 0.98
C ARG A 106 -9.68 -2.36 1.95
N ALA A 107 -9.43 -1.87 3.16
CA ALA A 107 -8.75 -2.66 4.20
C ALA A 107 -9.56 -3.91 4.56
N ARG A 108 -10.88 -3.79 4.70
CA ARG A 108 -11.79 -4.93 4.93
C ARG A 108 -11.73 -5.94 3.78
N ALA A 109 -11.72 -5.46 2.54
CA ALA A 109 -11.61 -6.31 1.35
C ALA A 109 -10.27 -7.05 1.26
N LEU A 110 -9.16 -6.37 1.56
CA LEU A 110 -7.80 -6.96 1.55
C LEU A 110 -7.62 -8.04 2.61
N VAL A 111 -8.11 -7.78 3.83
CA VAL A 111 -7.92 -8.69 4.96
C VAL A 111 -8.75 -9.96 4.78
N GLY A 112 -9.98 -9.84 4.26
CA GLY A 112 -10.89 -10.98 4.11
C GLY A 112 -10.99 -11.79 5.42
N ASP A 113 -10.88 -13.11 5.32
CA ASP A 113 -10.83 -14.02 6.48
C ASP A 113 -9.42 -14.18 7.10
N ARG A 114 -8.39 -13.55 6.52
CA ARG A 114 -6.97 -13.70 6.90
C ARG A 114 -6.54 -12.70 7.99
N ALA A 115 -7.44 -12.38 8.91
CA ALA A 115 -7.27 -11.33 9.91
C ALA A 115 -6.28 -11.69 11.04
N ASP A 116 -5.00 -11.87 10.70
CA ASP A 116 -3.96 -12.24 11.65
C ASP A 116 -2.96 -11.11 11.94
N SER A 117 -3.10 -9.92 11.33
CA SER A 117 -2.28 -8.76 11.69
C SER A 117 -3.00 -7.81 12.65
N VAL A 118 -2.31 -7.38 13.70
CA VAL A 118 -2.85 -6.47 14.74
C VAL A 118 -3.37 -5.17 14.11
N GLY A 119 -2.63 -4.59 13.16
CA GLY A 119 -3.07 -3.36 12.49
C GLY A 119 -4.30 -3.53 11.60
N ALA A 120 -4.53 -4.71 11.02
CA ALA A 120 -5.77 -4.98 10.29
C ALA A 120 -6.99 -4.99 11.24
N ARG A 121 -6.84 -5.56 12.45
CA ARG A 121 -7.91 -5.59 13.45
C ARG A 121 -8.34 -4.19 13.86
N GLU A 122 -7.39 -3.30 14.11
CA GLU A 122 -7.68 -1.92 14.52
C GLU A 122 -8.52 -1.16 13.48
N LEU A 123 -8.17 -1.26 12.19
CA LEU A 123 -8.99 -0.67 11.12
C LEU A 123 -10.39 -1.29 11.03
N ILE A 124 -10.49 -2.62 11.18
CA ILE A 124 -11.79 -3.30 11.19
C ILE A 124 -12.65 -2.79 12.34
N ASP A 125 -12.08 -2.59 13.52
CA ASP A 125 -12.78 -2.10 14.70
C ASP A 125 -13.23 -0.64 14.55
N ILE A 126 -12.38 0.22 13.97
CA ILE A 126 -12.74 1.60 13.61
C ILE A 126 -13.95 1.60 12.66
N GLY A 127 -13.90 0.80 11.60
CA GLY A 127 -15.00 0.68 10.64
C GLY A 127 -16.27 0.14 11.27
N ALA A 128 -16.17 -0.91 12.10
CA ALA A 128 -17.30 -1.49 12.80
C ALA A 128 -17.95 -0.51 13.80
N ALA A 129 -17.17 0.36 14.44
CA ALA A 129 -17.69 1.41 15.31
C ALA A 129 -18.44 2.49 14.51
N LEU A 130 -17.89 2.91 13.36
CA LEU A 130 -18.53 3.88 12.46
C LEU A 130 -19.86 3.33 11.89
N ASP A 131 -19.84 2.09 11.39
CA ASP A 131 -21.03 1.45 10.78
C ASP A 131 -22.16 1.24 11.80
N ALA A 132 -21.80 0.95 13.06
CA ALA A 132 -22.76 0.81 14.14
C ALA A 132 -23.22 2.14 14.76
N GLY A 133 -22.73 3.29 14.27
CA GLY A 133 -23.01 4.61 14.83
C GLY A 133 -22.44 4.84 16.24
N ARG A 134 -21.44 4.05 16.66
CA ARG A 134 -20.72 4.21 17.92
C ARG A 134 -19.57 5.22 17.83
N SER A 135 -19.22 5.63 16.62
CA SER A 135 -18.22 6.64 16.30
C SER A 135 -18.78 7.57 15.22
N THR A 136 -18.50 8.86 15.32
CA THR A 136 -18.80 9.83 14.26
C THR A 136 -17.79 9.71 13.11
N PRO A 137 -18.11 10.20 11.90
CA PRO A 137 -17.14 10.23 10.79
C PRO A 137 -15.85 10.97 11.15
N HIS A 138 -15.92 12.03 11.96
CA HIS A 138 -14.76 12.79 12.38
C HIS A 138 -13.88 12.01 13.38
N GLU A 139 -14.48 11.32 14.35
CA GLU A 139 -13.74 10.45 15.28
C GLU A 139 -13.08 9.28 14.54
N ALA A 140 -13.78 8.67 13.58
CA ALA A 140 -13.22 7.62 12.73
C ALA A 140 -12.04 8.15 11.89
N GLN A 141 -12.13 9.36 11.33
CA GLN A 141 -11.04 10.02 10.61
C GLN A 141 -9.81 10.20 11.52
N LEU A 142 -9.98 10.74 12.72
CA LEU A 142 -8.87 10.94 13.66
C LEU A 142 -8.20 9.62 14.05
N ALA A 143 -8.99 8.59 14.36
CA ALA A 143 -8.47 7.27 14.69
C ALA A 143 -7.73 6.62 13.50
N ALA A 144 -8.23 6.79 12.27
CA ALA A 144 -7.58 6.27 11.07
C ALA A 144 -6.25 6.99 10.75
N ILE A 145 -6.17 8.31 10.99
CA ILE A 145 -4.93 9.08 10.84
C ILE A 145 -3.89 8.65 11.88
N ASP A 146 -4.31 8.47 13.14
CA ASP A 146 -3.43 7.99 14.22
C ASP A 146 -2.90 6.59 13.90
N TRP A 147 -3.80 5.69 13.49
CA TRP A 147 -3.45 4.37 12.98
C TRP A 147 -2.44 4.45 11.83
N ALA A 148 -2.72 5.23 10.78
CA ALA A 148 -1.84 5.32 9.60
C ALA A 148 -0.45 5.84 9.97
N THR A 149 -0.40 6.84 10.85
CA THR A 149 0.86 7.40 11.35
C THR A 149 1.66 6.36 12.14
N GLY A 150 1.01 5.62 13.03
CA GLY A 150 1.64 4.54 13.80
C GLY A 150 2.09 3.37 12.90
N TYR A 151 1.27 3.01 11.92
CA TYR A 151 1.48 1.84 11.07
C TYR A 151 2.59 2.05 10.03
N ILE A 152 2.74 3.28 9.52
CA ILE A 152 3.84 3.64 8.61
C ILE A 152 5.17 3.75 9.37
N THR A 153 5.14 4.20 10.63
CA THR A 153 6.35 4.40 11.44
C THR A 153 6.82 3.16 12.18
N ALA A 154 5.96 2.16 12.36
CA ALA A 154 6.33 0.86 12.90
C ALA A 154 7.24 0.12 11.90
N SER A 155 8.54 0.06 12.21
CA SER A 155 9.50 -0.80 11.50
C SER A 155 9.03 -2.26 11.50
N PRO A 156 9.41 -3.06 10.48
CA PRO A 156 9.24 -4.50 10.57
C PRO A 156 10.00 -4.97 11.83
N SER A 157 9.28 -5.52 12.79
CA SER A 157 9.94 -6.29 13.84
C SER A 157 10.58 -7.47 13.13
N PRO A 158 11.91 -7.69 13.24
CA PRO A 158 12.44 -8.99 12.92
C PRO A 158 11.83 -9.96 13.94
N GLU A 159 11.51 -11.17 13.49
CA GLU A 159 11.09 -12.33 14.27
C GLU A 159 9.59 -12.48 14.58
N ALA A 160 8.97 -13.44 13.86
CA ALA A 160 8.41 -14.64 14.47
C ALA A 160 8.62 -15.84 13.55
#